data_AF-A0A949YMD2-F1
#
_entry.id   AF-A0A949YMD2-F1
#
_cell.length_a   1.000
_cell.length_b   1.000
_cell.length_c   1.000
_cell.angle_alpha   90.00
_cell.angle_beta   90.00
_cell.angle_gamma   90.00
#
_symmetry.space_group_name_H-M   'P 1'
#
loop_
_entity.id
_entity.type
_entity.pdbx_description
1 polymer ?
#
loop_
_entity_poly.entity_id
_entity_poly.type
_entity_poly.pdbx_seq_one_letter_code
_entity_poly.pdbx_strand_id
1 'polypeptide(L)' 'MLASPLTKPWRGIAYDVRGRGRTTVPDSDYSIPSLAADLGSFIDALGIAAPHLVGHSLGSAIVMQFAL' A
#
# COMPACT_ATOMS: atom_id res chain seq x y z
N MET A 1 3.92 -11.93 1.98
CA MET A 1 3.87 -12.31 0.56
C MET A 1 5.27 -12.71 0.13
N LEU A 2 5.43 -13.90 -0.46
CA LEU A 2 6.65 -14.26 -1.18
C LEU A 2 6.57 -13.54 -2.53
N ALA A 3 7.38 -12.50 -2.73
CA ALA A 3 7.47 -11.84 -4.03
C ALA A 3 8.19 -12.79 -4.99
N SER A 4 7.46 -13.32 -5.97
CA SER A 4 8.07 -13.99 -7.12
C SER A 4 9.04 -13.02 -7.81
N PRO A 5 10.18 -13.49 -8.36
CA PRO A 5 11.10 -12.60 -9.07
C PRO A 5 10.37 -11.89 -10.21
N LEU A 6 10.35 -10.56 -10.14
CA LEU A 6 9.85 -9.71 -11.21
C LEU A 6 10.83 -9.84 -12.39
N THR A 7 10.33 -10.21 -13.57
CA THR A 7 11.13 -10.63 -14.75
C THR A 7 11.73 -9.46 -15.56
N LYS A 8 11.49 -8.22 -15.12
CA LYS A 8 11.96 -6.95 -15.69
C LYS A 8 12.62 -6.13 -14.56
N PRO A 9 13.36 -5.03 -14.82
CA PRO A 9 14.00 -4.22 -13.78
C PRO A 9 12.98 -3.41 -12.98
N TRP A 10 12.12 -4.11 -12.23
CA TRP A 10 11.14 -3.51 -11.33
C TRP A 10 11.67 -3.56 -9.91
N ARG A 11 11.55 -2.44 -9.20
CA ARG A 11 11.75 -2.39 -7.76
C ARG A 11 10.44 -2.77 -7.07
N GLY A 12 10.39 -3.96 -6.47
CA GLY A 12 9.26 -4.37 -5.64
C GLY A 12 9.32 -3.69 -4.27
N ILE A 13 8.21 -3.10 -3.83
CA ILE A 13 8.06 -2.49 -2.51
C ILE A 13 6.78 -3.05 -1.89
N ALA A 14 6.90 -3.55 -0.66
CA ALA A 14 5.78 -3.96 0.17
C ALA A 14 5.85 -3.18 1.48
N TYR A 15 4.70 -2.73 1.97
CA TYR A 15 4.59 -2.01 3.23
C TYR A 15 3.52 -2.66 4.11
N ASP A 16 3.68 -2.50 5.41
CA ASP A 16 2.68 -2.94 6.39
C ASP A 16 1.62 -1.83 6.53
N VAL A 17 0.37 -2.14 6.24
CA VAL A 17 -0.77 -1.22 6.44
C VAL A 17 -0.90 -0.88 7.92
N ARG A 18 -1.41 0.32 8.27
CA ARG A 18 -1.67 0.70 9.68
C ARG A 18 -2.36 -0.42 10.46
N GLY A 19 -1.94 -0.64 11.70
CA GLY A 19 -2.46 -1.71 12.54
C GLY A 19 -1.98 -3.12 12.20
N ARG A 20 -1.00 -3.28 11.30
CA ARG A 20 -0.45 -4.59 10.90
C ARG A 20 1.07 -4.58 10.91
N GLY A 21 1.66 -5.77 11.09
CA GLY A 21 3.09 -6.01 10.95
C GLY A 21 3.92 -5.09 11.84
N ARG A 22 4.83 -4.33 11.22
CA ARG A 22 5.73 -3.38 11.90
C ARG A 22 5.19 -1.95 11.94
N THR A 23 4.02 -1.69 11.38
CA THR A 23 3.38 -0.37 11.42
C THR A 23 2.59 -0.23 12.72
N THR A 24 2.58 0.98 13.28
CA THR A 24 1.87 1.31 14.53
C THR A 24 0.40 0.90 14.49
N VAL A 25 -0.17 0.65 15.67
CA VAL A 25 -1.59 0.30 15.88
C VAL A 25 -2.31 1.45 16.59
N PRO A 26 -2.56 2.59 15.90
CA PRO A 26 -3.25 3.72 16.51
C PRO A 26 -4.72 3.40 16.76
N ASP A 27 -5.29 3.99 17.81
CA ASP A 27 -6.75 4.07 17.98
C ASP A 27 -7.28 5.18 17.06
N SER A 28 -7.59 4.81 15.82
CA SER A 28 -7.92 5.75 14.74
C SER A 28 -8.81 5.10 13.69
N ASP A 29 -9.23 5.85 12.67
CA ASP A 29 -10.03 5.32 11.58
C ASP A 29 -9.25 4.28 10.73
N TYR A 30 -9.90 3.15 10.47
CA TYR A 30 -9.44 2.05 9.61
C TYR A 30 -10.36 1.82 8.40
N SER A 31 -11.21 2.80 8.06
CA SER A 31 -12.02 2.78 6.84
C SER A 31 -11.15 2.66 5.59
N ILE A 32 -11.70 2.09 4.52
CA ILE A 32 -10.98 1.95 3.24
C ILE A 32 -10.45 3.29 2.72
N PRO A 33 -11.20 4.42 2.78
CA PRO A 33 -10.67 5.74 2.43
C PRO A 33 -9.44 6.15 3.26
N SER A 34 -9.47 5.94 4.58
CA SER A 34 -8.33 6.28 5.45
C SER A 34 -7.10 5.42 5.15
N LEU A 35 -7.30 4.13 4.87
CA LEU A 35 -6.22 3.23 4.45
C LEU A 35 -5.66 3.59 3.06
N ALA A 36 -6.49 4.10 2.15
CA ALA A 36 -6.05 4.59 0.85
C ALA A 36 -5.27 5.91 0.96
N ALA A 37 -5.65 6.80 1.88
CA ALA A 37 -4.90 8.02 2.17
C ALA A 37 -3.49 7.72 2.73
N ASP A 38 -3.35 6.68 3.55
CA ASP A 38 -2.04 6.18 3.99
C ASP A 38 -1.19 5.69 2.83
N LEU A 39 -1.78 4.94 1.89
CA LEU A 39 -1.06 4.48 0.70
C LEU A 39 -0.52 5.67 -0.10
N GLY A 40 -1.33 6.72 -0.29
CA GLY A 40 -0.89 7.95 -0.94
C GLY A 40 0.28 8.60 -0.20
N SER A 41 0.15 8.79 1.11
CA SER A 41 1.21 9.36 1.95
C SER A 41 2.51 8.55 1.90
N PHE A 42 2.40 7.22 1.84
CA PHE A 42 3.55 6.33 1.70
C PHE A 42 4.23 6.47 0.33
N ILE A 43 3.47 6.53 -0.76
CA ILE A 43 3.98 6.75 -2.12
C ILE A 43 4.70 8.11 -2.22
N ASP A 44 4.08 9.15 -1.68
CA ASP A 44 4.63 10.52 -1.67
C ASP A 44 5.93 10.59 -0.87
N ALA A 45 5.97 9.99 0.32
CA ALA A 45 7.17 9.93 1.16
C ALA A 45 8.35 9.21 0.48
N LEU A 46 8.07 8.30 -0.45
CA LEU A 46 9.08 7.61 -1.26
C LEU A 46 9.42 8.35 -2.56
N GLY A 47 8.71 9.43 -2.90
CA GLY A 47 8.92 10.19 -4.13
C GLY A 47 8.61 9.40 -5.41
N ILE A 48 7.64 8.47 -5.36
CA ILE A 48 7.31 7.60 -6.50
C ILE A 48 6.19 8.23 -7.32
N ALA A 49 6.50 8.71 -8.53
CA ALA A 49 5.53 9.45 -9.34
C ALA A 49 4.41 8.59 -9.98
N ALA A 50 4.72 7.37 -10.41
CA ALA A 50 3.77 6.51 -11.13
C ALA A 50 3.99 5.01 -10.81
N PRO A 51 3.58 4.55 -9.61
CA PRO A 51 3.74 3.15 -9.24
C PRO A 51 2.72 2.26 -9.94
N HIS A 52 3.12 1.01 -10.23
CA HIS A 52 2.16 -0.07 -10.43
C HIS A 52 1.71 -0.61 -9.08
N LEU A 53 0.41 -0.58 -8.83
CA LEU A 53 -0.17 -1.02 -7.57
C LEU A 53 -0.72 -2.45 -7.69
N VAL A 54 -0.41 -3.29 -6.71
CA VAL A 54 -0.91 -4.66 -6.62
C VAL A 54 -1.57 -4.83 -5.26
N GLY A 55 -2.85 -5.20 -5.25
CA GLY A 55 -3.62 -5.43 -4.04
C GLY A 55 -4.25 -6.81 -4.02
N HIS A 56 -4.22 -7.46 -2.85
CA HIS A 56 -4.90 -8.73 -2.59
C HIS A 56 -5.80 -8.60 -1.35
N SER A 57 -7.03 -9.12 -1.42
CA SER A 57 -8.02 -9.05 -0.33
C SER A 57 -8.25 -7.59 0.12
N LEU A 58 -8.00 -7.24 1.38
CA LEU A 58 -8.05 -5.86 1.87
C LEU A 58 -7.20 -4.91 0.99
N GLY A 59 -6.03 -5.36 0.54
CA GLY A 59 -5.16 -4.57 -0.33
C GLY A 59 -5.80 -4.23 -1.68
N SER A 60 -6.69 -5.09 -2.21
CA SER A 60 -7.42 -4.80 -3.45
C SER A 60 -8.38 -3.62 -3.25
N ALA A 61 -9.10 -3.60 -2.12
CA ALA A 61 -10.00 -2.50 -1.80
C ALA A 61 -9.26 -1.16 -1.58
N ILE A 62 -8.11 -1.19 -0.89
CA ILE A 62 -7.26 -0.02 -0.69
C ILE A 62 -6.76 0.54 -2.03
N VAL A 63 -6.20 -0.33 -2.89
CA VAL A 63 -5.66 0.09 -4.19
C VAL A 63 -6.75 0.62 -5.11
N MET A 64 -7.93 -0.03 -5.15
CA MET A 64 -9.07 0.48 -5.92
C MET A 64 -9.51 1.84 -5.42
N GLN A 65 -9.67 2.02 -4.11
CA GLN A 65 -10.07 3.30 -3.53
C GLN A 65 -9.08 4.42 -3.80
N PHE A 66 -7.77 4.13 -3.78
CA PHE A 66 -6.73 5.10 -4.10
C PHE A 66 -6.73 5.53 -5.58
N ALA A 67 -7.19 4.64 -6.48
CA ALA A 67 -7.20 4.88 -7.92
C ALA A 67 -8.50 5.53 -8.44
N LEU A 68 -9.50 5.74 -7.58
CA LEU A 68 -10.75 6.47 -7.89
C LEU A 68 -10.54 7.98 -7.86
#